data_AF-A0A0Q5ZFI5-F1
#
_entry.id   AF-A0A0Q5ZFI5-F1
#
_cell.length_a   1.000
_cell.length_b   1.000
_cell.length_c   1.000
_cell.angle_alpha   90.00
_cell.angle_beta   90.00
_cell.angle_gamma   90.00
#
_symmetry.space_group_name_H-M   'P 1'
#
loop_
_entity.id
_entity.type
_entity.pdbx_description
1 polymer ?
#
loop_
_entity_poly.entity_id
_entity_poly.type
_entity_poly.pdbx_seq_one_letter_code
_entity_poly.pdbx_strand_id
1 'polypeptide(L)'
;MKKLAYISILLFFCSFFKAQKNISFEQLNSQNVLQLFGSANSTVNATTGFNSNVVQIGNNNDVQIYDLNPKKLSISQIGNDNKTVFINTGNKPSTATINSVGNRNYVDVVGSNSISEKMKINIQNSNMIIFIRNY
;
A
#
# COMPACT_ATOMS: atom_id res chain seq x y z
N MET A 1 39.17 -31.33 21.36
CA MET A 1 39.63 -29.99 20.94
C MET A 1 38.97 -29.49 19.66
N LYS A 2 38.99 -30.22 18.54
CA LYS A 2 38.39 -29.78 17.25
C LYS A 2 36.89 -29.44 17.35
N LYS A 3 36.09 -30.22 18.08
CA LYS A 3 34.65 -29.95 18.28
C LYS A 3 34.36 -28.63 19.01
N LEU A 4 35.19 -28.27 20.00
CA LEU A 4 35.08 -26.99 20.73
C LEU A 4 35.43 -25.79 19.83
N ALA A 5 36.41 -25.96 18.93
CA ALA A 5 36.76 -24.94 17.95
C ALA A 5 35.60 -24.68 16.96
N TYR A 6 34.93 -25.73 16.47
CA TYR A 6 33.77 -25.56 15.58
C TYR A 6 32.59 -24.85 16.26
N ILE A 7 32.32 -25.16 17.53
CA ILE A 7 31.26 -24.49 18.31
C ILE A 7 31.59 -23.02 18.53
N SER A 8 32.85 -22.70 18.83
CA SER A 8 33.32 -21.32 19.00
C SER A 8 33.18 -20.50 17.71
N ILE A 9 33.54 -21.10 16.57
CA ILE A 9 33.39 -20.46 15.25
C ILE A 9 31.91 -20.22 14.93
N LEU A 10 31.04 -21.19 15.20
CA LEU A 10 29.60 -21.05 14.96
C LEU A 10 28.99 -19.92 15.80
N LEU A 11 29.34 -19.85 17.09
CA LEU A 11 28.88 -18.78 17.99
C LEU A 11 29.39 -17.40 17.56
N PHE A 12 30.63 -17.31 17.08
CA PHE A 12 31.18 -16.08 16.52
C PHE A 12 30.40 -15.62 15.28
N PHE A 13 30.04 -16.54 14.38
CA PHE A 13 29.22 -16.21 13.21
C PHE A 13 27.79 -15.78 13.57
N CYS A 14 27.19 -16.36 14.62
CA CYS A 14 25.87 -15.92 15.11
C CYS A 14 25.85 -14.43 15.55
N SER A 15 26.97 -13.88 16.01
CA SER A 15 27.06 -12.48 16.46
C SER A 15 26.95 -11.43 15.34
N PHE A 16 27.13 -11.83 14.07
CA PHE A 16 26.98 -10.93 12.92
C PHE A 16 25.52 -10.81 12.44
N PHE A 17 24.63 -11.68 12.89
CA PHE A 17 23.21 -11.58 12.59
C PHE A 17 22.58 -10.57 13.55
N LYS A 18 22.54 -9.30 13.15
CA LYS A 18 21.73 -8.30 13.86
C LYS A 18 20.27 -8.71 13.75
N ALA A 19 19.66 -9.10 14.88
CA ALA A 19 18.22 -9.26 14.97
C ALA A 19 17.53 -7.95 14.51
N GLN A 20 16.52 -8.06 13.66
CA GLN A 20 15.74 -6.91 13.22
C GLN A 20 15.10 -6.26 14.45
N LYS A 21 15.60 -5.07 14.81
CA LYS A 21 15.10 -4.32 15.96
C LYS A 21 13.65 -3.92 15.70
N ASN A 22 12.73 -4.36 16.55
CA ASN A 22 11.39 -3.79 16.59
C ASN A 22 11.52 -2.33 17.03
N ILE A 23 11.27 -1.41 16.10
CA ILE A 23 11.29 0.02 16.37
C ILE A 23 9.95 0.36 17.00
N SER A 24 9.98 0.93 18.21
CA SER A 24 8.76 1.40 18.87
C SER A 24 8.24 2.66 18.16
N PHE A 25 6.94 2.93 18.26
CA PHE A 25 6.32 4.04 17.54
C PHE A 25 6.94 5.39 17.91
N GLU A 26 7.38 5.54 19.16
CA GLU A 26 8.02 6.73 19.71
C GLU A 26 9.40 7.01 19.10
N GLN A 27 10.01 6.01 18.47
CA GLN A 27 11.32 6.11 17.83
C GLN A 27 11.22 6.43 16.33
N LEU A 28 10.01 6.55 15.77
CA LEU A 28 9.80 6.90 14.38
C LEU A 28 10.11 8.38 14.13
N ASN A 29 10.90 8.66 13.09
CA ASN A 29 11.22 10.01 12.65
C ASN A 29 11.51 10.04 11.14
N SER A 30 11.72 11.24 10.60
CA SER A 30 11.96 11.45 9.17
C SER A 30 13.19 10.73 8.60
N GLN A 31 14.15 10.34 9.44
CA GLN A 31 15.38 9.67 9.03
C GLN A 31 15.21 8.15 8.90
N ASN A 32 14.25 7.55 9.62
CA ASN A 32 14.05 6.10 9.64
C ASN A 32 12.71 5.63 9.04
N VAL A 33 11.75 6.55 8.85
CA VAL A 33 10.42 6.23 8.34
C VAL A 33 10.46 5.55 6.98
N LEU A 34 11.35 5.97 6.07
CA LEU A 34 11.46 5.39 4.73
C LEU A 34 12.05 3.97 4.75
N GLN A 35 13.02 3.71 5.64
CA GLN A 35 13.61 2.39 5.83
C GLN A 35 12.61 1.40 6.43
N LEU A 36 11.80 1.87 7.38
CA LEU A 36 10.66 1.12 7.92
C LEU A 36 9.62 0.85 6.84
N PHE A 37 9.31 1.83 5.99
CA PHE A 37 8.35 1.66 4.90
C PHE A 37 8.83 0.63 3.87
N GLY A 38 10.12 0.64 3.51
CA GLY A 38 10.73 -0.37 2.64
C GLY A 38 10.71 -1.78 3.25
N SER A 39 10.90 -1.88 4.56
CA SER A 39 10.87 -3.14 5.31
C SER A 39 9.44 -3.65 5.53
N ALA A 40 8.50 -2.74 5.77
CA ALA A 40 7.07 -3.00 5.87
C ALA A 40 6.45 -3.33 4.51
N ASN A 41 6.98 -2.87 3.38
CA ASN A 41 6.53 -3.28 2.05
C ASN A 41 6.81 -4.77 1.74
N SER A 42 7.58 -5.46 2.58
CA SER A 42 7.72 -6.92 2.51
C SER A 42 6.61 -7.64 3.29
N THR A 43 5.81 -6.95 4.11
CA THR A 43 4.75 -7.52 4.98
C THR A 43 3.37 -6.88 4.80
N VAL A 44 3.28 -5.60 4.48
CA VAL A 44 2.17 -4.98 3.77
C VAL A 44 2.30 -5.48 2.35
N ASN A 45 1.29 -6.21 1.86
CA ASN A 45 1.19 -6.67 0.48
C ASN A 45 1.32 -5.49 -0.51
N ALA A 46 2.53 -4.99 -0.75
CA ALA A 46 2.93 -4.39 -2.02
C ALA A 46 2.75 -5.54 -3.01
N THR A 47 1.54 -5.59 -3.54
CA THR A 47 1.02 -6.74 -4.25
C THR A 47 1.91 -6.91 -5.46
N THR A 48 2.70 -7.98 -5.46
CA THR A 48 3.57 -8.34 -6.55
C THR A 48 2.70 -8.45 -7.81
N GLY A 49 2.91 -7.52 -8.76
CA GLY A 49 2.14 -7.47 -10.01
C GLY A 49 1.46 -6.14 -10.36
N PHE A 50 1.50 -5.11 -9.51
CA PHE A 50 1.08 -3.76 -9.89
C PHE A 50 2.25 -2.93 -10.45
N ASN A 51 2.00 -2.18 -11.52
CA ASN A 51 2.97 -1.26 -12.13
C ASN A 51 3.12 0.04 -11.33
N SER A 52 2.09 0.40 -10.59
CA SER A 52 2.04 1.62 -9.78
C SER A 52 1.28 1.33 -8.50
N ASN A 53 1.76 1.87 -7.38
CA ASN A 53 1.15 1.67 -6.07
C ASN A 53 1.13 3.01 -5.32
N VAL A 54 -0.03 3.37 -4.79
CA VAL A 54 -0.24 4.56 -3.98
C VAL A 54 -0.72 4.12 -2.61
N VAL A 55 0.01 4.50 -1.56
CA VAL A 55 -0.32 4.16 -0.18
C VAL A 55 -0.33 5.44 0.64
N GLN A 56 -1.45 5.72 1.30
CA GLN A 56 -1.60 6.84 2.22
C GLN A 56 -2.13 6.31 3.57
N ILE A 57 -1.45 6.68 4.65
CA ILE A 57 -1.76 6.25 6.01
C ILE A 57 -1.98 7.51 6.86
N GLY A 58 -3.11 7.58 7.56
CA GLY A 58 -3.54 8.74 8.33
C GLY A 58 -4.96 9.17 8.00
N ASN A 59 -5.43 10.22 8.66
CA ASN A 59 -6.76 10.77 8.44
C ASN A 59 -6.69 11.98 7.49
N ASN A 60 -7.82 12.29 6.84
CA ASN A 60 -7.97 13.49 6.00
C ASN A 60 -7.00 13.58 4.81
N ASN A 61 -6.55 12.44 4.28
CA ASN A 61 -5.73 12.39 3.08
C ASN A 61 -6.61 12.59 1.84
N ASP A 62 -6.06 13.25 0.82
CA ASP A 62 -6.66 13.35 -0.52
C ASP A 62 -5.69 12.75 -1.54
N VAL A 63 -6.23 11.97 -2.47
CA VAL A 63 -5.51 11.47 -3.63
C VAL A 63 -6.38 11.59 -4.87
N GLN A 64 -5.80 12.15 -5.93
CA GLN A 64 -6.39 12.19 -7.24
C GLN A 64 -5.46 11.52 -8.25
N ILE A 65 -5.99 10.57 -9.01
CA ILE A 65 -5.22 9.78 -9.98
C ILE A 65 -5.88 9.86 -11.35
N TYR A 66 -5.05 10.17 -12.35
CA TYR A 66 -5.42 10.17 -13.76
C TYR A 66 -4.72 9.01 -14.47
N ASP A 67 -5.45 7.94 -14.74
CA ASP A 67 -4.96 6.73 -15.39
C ASP A 67 -5.19 6.78 -16.91
N LEU A 68 -4.43 7.65 -17.58
CA LEU A 68 -4.57 7.90 -19.03
C LEU A 68 -3.96 6.80 -19.92
N ASN A 69 -3.02 6.02 -19.38
CA ASN A 69 -2.41 4.87 -20.06
C ASN A 69 -2.48 3.65 -19.14
N PRO A 70 -3.62 2.93 -19.16
CA PRO A 70 -3.97 2.02 -18.07
C PRO A 70 -2.98 0.89 -17.89
N LYS A 71 -2.50 0.77 -16.66
CA LYS A 71 -1.69 -0.36 -16.18
C LYS A 71 -2.34 -0.94 -14.92
N LYS A 72 -1.75 -2.01 -14.38
CA LYS A 72 -2.16 -2.51 -13.07
C LYS A 72 -1.79 -1.46 -12.02
N LEU A 73 -2.78 -0.87 -11.37
CA LEU A 73 -2.62 0.13 -10.31
C LEU A 73 -3.23 -0.36 -9.00
N SER A 74 -2.54 -0.12 -7.88
CA SER A 74 -3.09 -0.29 -6.53
C SER A 74 -3.12 1.05 -5.80
N ILE A 75 -4.22 1.31 -5.11
CA ILE A 75 -4.45 2.49 -4.28
C ILE A 75 -4.90 1.98 -2.91
N SER A 76 -4.23 2.40 -1.84
CA SER A 76 -4.55 2.03 -0.47
C SER A 76 -4.62 3.27 0.41
N GLN A 77 -5.78 3.54 1.00
CA GLN A 77 -5.99 4.58 1.99
C GLN A 77 -6.39 3.96 3.33
N ILE A 78 -5.58 4.20 4.36
CA ILE A 78 -5.78 3.64 5.71
C ILE A 78 -5.93 4.80 6.70
N GLY A 79 -7.10 4.90 7.31
CA GLY A 79 -7.49 5.97 8.24
C GLY A 79 -8.87 6.51 7.91
N ASN A 80 -9.30 7.54 8.64
CA ASN A 80 -10.64 8.10 8.55
C ASN A 80 -10.68 9.36 7.68
N ASP A 81 -11.86 9.68 7.14
CA ASP A 81 -12.13 10.92 6.39
C ASP A 81 -11.18 11.10 5.18
N ASN A 82 -10.70 10.00 4.61
CA ASN A 82 -9.83 10.00 3.44
C ASN A 82 -10.63 10.08 2.14
N LYS A 83 -10.06 10.71 1.11
CA LYS A 83 -10.68 10.92 -0.19
C LYS A 83 -9.80 10.32 -1.29
N THR A 84 -10.40 9.48 -2.13
CA THR A 84 -9.80 8.94 -3.36
C THR A 84 -10.64 9.35 -4.55
N VAL A 85 -10.03 10.01 -5.54
CA VAL A 85 -10.63 10.30 -6.84
C VAL A 85 -9.81 9.60 -7.92
N PHE A 86 -10.40 8.61 -8.58
CA PHE A 86 -9.77 7.85 -9.66
C PHE A 86 -10.44 8.18 -10.99
N ILE A 87 -9.65 8.61 -11.97
CA ILE A 87 -10.13 9.08 -13.27
C ILE A 87 -9.44 8.28 -14.37
N ASN A 88 -10.23 7.58 -15.18
CA ASN A 88 -9.78 6.97 -16.43
C ASN A 88 -10.80 7.24 -17.53
N THR A 89 -10.56 8.31 -18.28
CA THR A 89 -11.36 8.71 -19.44
C THR A 89 -10.76 8.20 -20.75
N GLY A 90 -9.81 7.26 -20.68
CA GLY A 90 -9.16 6.69 -21.86
C GLY A 90 -10.09 5.75 -22.61
N ASN A 91 -9.62 5.24 -23.74
CA ASN A 91 -10.29 4.23 -24.55
C ASN A 91 -9.89 2.79 -24.16
N LYS A 92 -9.20 2.61 -23.03
CA LYS A 92 -8.73 1.31 -22.53
C LYS A 92 -9.22 1.11 -21.09
N PRO A 93 -9.68 -0.10 -20.72
CA PRO A 93 -10.14 -0.40 -19.37
C PRO A 93 -8.99 -0.35 -18.36
N SER A 94 -9.24 0.13 -17.14
CA SER A 94 -8.26 0.08 -16.05
C SER A 94 -8.26 -1.26 -15.32
N THR A 95 -7.11 -1.62 -14.75
CA THR A 95 -6.99 -2.69 -13.76
C THR A 95 -6.58 -2.09 -12.42
N ALA A 96 -7.38 -1.15 -11.92
CA ALA A 96 -7.17 -0.49 -10.64
C ALA A 96 -7.77 -1.30 -9.49
N THR A 97 -7.04 -1.40 -8.38
CA THR A 97 -7.53 -1.91 -7.11
C THR A 97 -7.50 -0.79 -6.09
N ILE A 98 -8.67 -0.41 -5.56
CA ILE A 98 -8.80 0.60 -4.51
C ILE A 98 -9.12 -0.12 -3.21
N ASN A 99 -8.26 0.04 -2.21
CA ASN A 99 -8.44 -0.46 -0.85
C ASN A 99 -8.67 0.74 0.07
N SER A 100 -9.80 0.77 0.75
CA SER A 100 -10.12 1.81 1.73
C SER A 100 -10.42 1.18 3.09
N VAL A 101 -9.66 1.59 4.11
CA VAL A 101 -9.77 1.08 5.48
C VAL A 101 -10.01 2.25 6.42
N GLY A 102 -11.12 2.25 7.14
CA GLY A 102 -11.50 3.31 8.08
C GLY A 102 -12.90 3.88 7.81
N ASN A 103 -13.31 4.85 8.61
CA ASN A 103 -14.66 5.42 8.58
C ASN A 103 -14.69 6.75 7.81
N ARG A 104 -15.84 7.06 7.20
CA ARG A 104 -16.11 8.30 6.44
C ARG A 104 -15.17 8.53 5.27
N ASN A 105 -14.63 7.45 4.72
CA ASN A 105 -13.84 7.54 3.50
C ASN A 105 -14.76 7.75 2.29
N TYR A 106 -14.23 8.49 1.33
CA TYR A 106 -14.88 8.84 0.08
C TYR A 106 -14.08 8.29 -1.09
N VAL A 107 -14.74 7.56 -1.98
CA VAL A 107 -14.15 7.05 -3.23
C VAL A 107 -15.02 7.50 -4.40
N ASP A 108 -14.45 8.22 -5.35
CA ASP A 108 -15.09 8.60 -6.61
C ASP A 108 -14.31 8.06 -7.78
N VAL A 109 -14.96 7.24 -8.59
CA VAL A 109 -14.40 6.63 -9.79
C VAL A 109 -15.11 7.18 -11.00
N VAL A 110 -14.33 7.75 -11.91
CA VAL A 110 -14.81 8.44 -13.11
C VAL A 110 -14.16 7.84 -14.33
N GLY A 111 -14.94 7.58 -15.37
CA GLY A 111 -14.36 7.15 -16.64
C GLY A 111 -15.34 6.84 -17.76
N SER A 112 -14.81 6.27 -18.83
CA SER A 112 -15.55 5.88 -20.04
C SER A 112 -16.05 4.43 -19.94
N ASN A 113 -17.17 4.11 -20.60
CA ASN A 113 -17.95 2.83 -20.62
C ASN A 113 -17.30 1.44 -20.31
N SER A 114 -15.97 1.28 -20.21
CA SER A 114 -15.27 0.04 -19.87
C SER A 114 -14.42 0.08 -18.58
N ILE A 115 -14.38 1.20 -17.85
CA ILE A 115 -13.55 1.33 -16.63
C ILE A 115 -13.79 0.24 -15.59
N SER A 116 -15.03 -0.21 -15.40
CA SER A 116 -15.39 -1.16 -14.34
C SER A 116 -15.10 -2.63 -14.63
N GLU A 117 -14.69 -2.98 -15.85
CA GLU A 117 -14.58 -4.39 -16.23
C GLU A 117 -13.59 -5.18 -15.34
N LYS A 118 -12.51 -4.53 -14.89
CA LYS A 118 -11.44 -5.19 -14.10
C LYS A 118 -11.09 -4.46 -12.80
N MET A 119 -11.87 -3.44 -12.43
CA MET A 119 -11.63 -2.72 -11.18
C MET A 119 -12.10 -3.53 -9.98
N LYS A 120 -11.37 -3.37 -8.87
CA LYS A 120 -11.73 -3.93 -7.58
C LYS A 120 -11.74 -2.82 -6.54
N ILE A 121 -12.80 -2.75 -5.76
CA ILE A 121 -12.90 -1.82 -4.63
C ILE A 121 -13.12 -2.67 -3.38
N ASN A 122 -12.13 -2.67 -2.49
CA ASN A 122 -12.17 -3.38 -1.22
C ASN A 122 -12.32 -2.38 -0.09
N ILE A 123 -13.25 -2.69 0.80
CA ILE A 123 -13.70 -1.80 1.86
C ILE A 123 -13.58 -2.55 3.16
N GLN A 124 -12.96 -1.93 4.15
CA GLN A 124 -12.90 -2.45 5.51
C GLN A 124 -13.35 -1.35 6.46
N ASN A 125 -14.49 -1.57 7.12
CA ASN A 125 -15.27 -0.67 8.01
C ASN A 125 -16.52 -0.03 7.38
N SER A 126 -17.29 0.67 8.22
CA SER A 126 -18.63 1.20 7.95
C SER A 126 -18.59 2.71 7.61
N ASN A 127 -19.71 3.24 7.11
CA ASN A 127 -19.90 4.68 6.82
C ASN A 127 -18.95 5.22 5.75
N MET A 128 -19.07 4.74 4.52
CA MET A 128 -18.32 5.28 3.40
C MET A 128 -19.24 5.70 2.27
N ILE A 129 -18.73 6.54 1.37
CA ILE A 129 -19.43 6.95 0.16
C ILE A 129 -18.60 6.50 -1.04
N ILE A 130 -19.23 5.77 -1.96
CA ILE A 130 -18.62 5.36 -3.22
C ILE A 130 -19.48 5.88 -4.37
N PHE A 131 -18.87 6.69 -5.23
CA PHE A 131 -19.45 7.10 -6.50
C PHE A 131 -18.70 6.43 -7.64
N ILE A 132 -19.45 5.85 -8.59
CA ILE A 132 -18.90 5.31 -9.84
C ILE A 132 -19.69 5.93 -10.98
N ARG A 133 -18.99 6.66 -11.85
CA ARG A 133 -19.56 7.42 -12.96
C ARG A 133 -18.94 6.96 -14.26
N ASN A 134 -19.77 6.39 -15.12
CA ASN A 134 -19.42 6.00 -16.48
C ASN A 134 -20.12 6.95 -17.45
N TYR A 135 -19.36 7.43 -18.44
CA TYR A 135 -19.87 8.21 -19.56
C TYR A 135 -19.64 7.47 -20.88
#